data_AF-A0A925YAP2-F1
#
_entry.id   AF-A0A925YAP2-F1
#
_cell.length_a   1.000
_cell.length_b   1.000
_cell.length_c   1.000
_cell.angle_alpha   90.00
_cell.angle_beta   90.00
_cell.angle_gamma   90.00
#
_symmetry.space_group_name_H-M   'P 1'
#
loop_
_entity.id
_entity.type
_entity.pdbx_description
1 polymer ?
#
loop_
_entity_poly.entity_id
_entity_poly.type
_entity_poly.pdbx_seq_one_letter_code
_entity_poly.pdbx_strand_id
1 'polypeptide(L)'
;NTGNLAKGQAGLEGGHLFIMGAAGPPANHVILTQPTYYKGATHIDTNATLQLGDGTPGNSRAVRVRPNVKNTTLVDGTHSTSRGNGSILTPGTGDGTGTNSIVGVATNLVINNGQLIVNNVVGALDGIAQTTLSHISGVGSVTQMGSAPLTLLGPNTYSGGTTVAAGTLFVGADTSLGTGALTNNGKLATTVTQHAINVVGAFSQGAAGTLSLNAGGTGATAAIDAIKVNARATLGGTLVINAAAEFAPAVGQKFVVVQAAGGVTGTFSSVTVNGGATKFITGYDATTAFVTVSP
;
A
#
# COMPACT_ATOMS: atom_id res chain seq x y z
N ASN A 1 -22.67 5.77 -16.15
CA ASN A 1 -22.45 4.92 -17.34
C ASN A 1 -21.46 3.82 -17.00
N THR A 2 -21.92 2.74 -16.39
CA THR A 2 -21.10 1.55 -16.14
C THR A 2 -21.07 0.74 -17.42
N GLY A 3 -20.11 1.05 -18.30
CA GLY A 3 -19.89 0.32 -19.54
C GLY A 3 -19.62 -1.14 -19.23
N ASN A 4 -20.41 -2.03 -19.83
CA ASN A 4 -20.10 -3.45 -19.87
C ASN A 4 -18.68 -3.61 -20.44
N LEU A 5 -17.81 -4.30 -19.69
CA LEU A 5 -16.46 -4.68 -20.16
C LEU A 5 -16.63 -5.37 -21.52
N ALA A 6 -16.01 -4.83 -22.57
CA ALA A 6 -16.11 -5.45 -23.88
C ALA A 6 -15.44 -6.82 -23.84
N LYS A 7 -16.01 -7.77 -24.60
CA LYS A 7 -15.47 -9.12 -24.77
C LYS A 7 -14.00 -9.01 -25.21
N GLY A 8 -13.06 -9.44 -24.36
CA GLY A 8 -11.61 -9.43 -24.65
C GLY A 8 -10.76 -8.41 -23.90
N GLN A 9 -11.31 -7.60 -22.99
CA GLN A 9 -10.53 -6.57 -22.27
C GLN A 9 -10.06 -6.99 -20.85
N ALA A 10 -10.73 -7.97 -20.25
CA ALA A 10 -10.26 -8.71 -19.10
C ALA A 10 -10.93 -10.09 -19.05
N GLY A 11 -10.23 -11.10 -18.55
CA GLY A 11 -10.74 -12.47 -18.56
C GLY A 11 -9.97 -13.43 -17.68
N LEU A 12 -10.58 -14.59 -17.41
CA LEU A 12 -9.91 -15.72 -16.79
C LEU A 12 -9.42 -16.68 -17.87
N GLU A 13 -8.11 -16.90 -17.94
CA GLU A 13 -7.48 -17.87 -18.83
C GLU A 13 -6.58 -18.80 -18.01
N GLY A 14 -6.78 -20.11 -18.10
CA GLY A 14 -5.98 -21.07 -17.32
C GLY A 14 -6.11 -20.93 -15.80
N GLY A 15 -7.17 -20.29 -15.32
CA GLY A 15 -7.31 -19.94 -13.91
C GLY A 15 -6.49 -18.71 -13.50
N HIS A 16 -5.97 -17.94 -14.46
CA HIS A 16 -5.28 -16.66 -14.31
C HIS A 16 -6.17 -15.48 -14.73
N LEU A 17 -6.07 -14.31 -14.08
CA LEU A 17 -6.79 -13.08 -14.41
C LEU A 17 -5.87 -12.20 -15.23
N PHE A 18 -6.29 -11.91 -16.46
CA PHE A 18 -5.59 -10.99 -17.35
C PHE A 18 -6.40 -9.72 -17.53
N ILE A 19 -5.72 -8.58 -17.45
CA ILE A 19 -6.25 -7.27 -17.78
C ILE A 19 -5.37 -6.75 -18.91
N MET A 20 -5.91 -6.79 -20.12
CA MET A 20 -5.14 -6.54 -21.33
C MET A 20 -4.91 -5.04 -21.52
N GLY A 21 -3.77 -4.67 -22.09
CA GLY A 21 -3.50 -3.30 -22.53
C GLY A 21 -4.33 -2.92 -23.75
N ALA A 22 -4.65 -1.65 -23.90
CA ALA A 22 -5.23 -1.11 -25.14
C ALA A 22 -4.15 -0.35 -25.95
N ALA A 23 -4.15 -0.53 -27.28
CA ALA A 23 -3.33 0.27 -28.18
C ALA A 23 -3.97 1.66 -28.35
N GLY A 24 -3.68 2.58 -27.43
CA GLY A 24 -4.18 3.94 -27.43
C GLY A 24 -5.25 4.23 -26.36
N PRO A 25 -5.54 5.51 -26.09
CA PRO A 25 -6.52 5.89 -25.09
C PRO A 25 -7.98 5.63 -25.53
N PRO A 26 -8.88 5.29 -24.59
CA PRO A 26 -8.61 5.12 -23.16
C PRO A 26 -7.96 3.77 -22.84
N ALA A 27 -7.00 3.80 -21.90
CA ALA A 27 -6.43 2.59 -21.30
C ALA A 27 -7.54 1.71 -20.70
N ASN A 28 -7.39 0.39 -20.75
CA ASN A 28 -8.33 -0.53 -20.13
C ASN A 28 -8.27 -0.34 -18.60
N HIS A 29 -9.37 0.12 -18.01
CA HIS A 29 -9.49 0.33 -16.56
C HIS A 29 -10.51 -0.64 -16.00
N VAL A 30 -10.03 -1.63 -15.25
CA VAL A 30 -10.85 -2.62 -14.57
C VAL A 30 -10.92 -2.26 -13.10
N ILE A 31 -12.13 -2.14 -12.57
CA ILE A 31 -12.38 -1.96 -11.14
C ILE A 31 -12.91 -3.29 -10.59
N LEU A 32 -12.17 -3.88 -9.66
CA LEU A 32 -12.57 -5.05 -8.92
C LEU A 32 -13.10 -4.63 -7.56
N THR A 33 -14.42 -4.71 -7.42
CA THR A 33 -15.08 -4.48 -6.14
C THR A 33 -15.37 -5.77 -5.39
N GLN A 34 -15.33 -7.00 -5.98
CA GLN A 34 -15.58 -8.27 -5.25
C GLN A 34 -15.00 -9.61 -5.84
N PRO A 35 -13.70 -9.78 -6.14
CA PRO A 35 -13.17 -11.11 -6.51
C PRO A 35 -12.95 -11.99 -5.26
N THR A 36 -13.92 -12.84 -4.92
CA THR A 36 -13.89 -13.67 -3.70
C THR A 36 -13.28 -15.07 -3.87
N TYR A 37 -12.97 -15.53 -5.09
CA TYR A 37 -12.58 -16.94 -5.28
C TYR A 37 -11.67 -17.16 -6.50
N TYR A 38 -10.42 -16.73 -6.42
CA TYR A 38 -9.47 -16.87 -7.52
C TYR A 38 -8.06 -17.22 -6.99
N LYS A 39 -7.48 -18.30 -7.52
CA LYS A 39 -6.22 -18.92 -7.06
C LYS A 39 -5.04 -18.75 -8.03
N GLY A 40 -5.20 -17.99 -9.12
CA GLY A 40 -4.12 -17.78 -10.10
C GLY A 40 -3.32 -16.49 -9.85
N ALA A 41 -2.36 -16.24 -10.74
CA ALA A 41 -1.61 -14.98 -10.81
C ALA A 41 -2.38 -13.88 -11.53
N THR A 42 -2.39 -12.65 -11.02
CA THR A 42 -3.05 -11.53 -11.71
C THR A 42 -2.06 -10.82 -12.62
N HIS A 43 -2.39 -10.71 -13.90
CA HIS A 43 -1.59 -10.02 -14.91
C HIS A 43 -2.26 -8.70 -15.29
N ILE A 44 -1.52 -7.62 -15.12
CA ILE A 44 -1.90 -6.27 -15.55
C ILE A 44 -0.91 -5.90 -16.65
N ASP A 45 -1.37 -5.83 -17.89
CA ASP A 45 -0.51 -5.48 -19.01
C ASP A 45 -0.13 -4.00 -19.01
N THR A 46 0.86 -3.65 -19.83
CA THR A 46 1.18 -2.25 -20.11
C THR A 46 -0.05 -1.52 -20.64
N ASN A 47 -0.26 -0.27 -20.20
CA ASN A 47 -1.44 0.53 -20.51
C ASN A 47 -2.77 -0.10 -20.03
N ALA A 48 -2.72 -0.95 -19.00
CA ALA A 48 -3.89 -1.40 -18.26
C ALA A 48 -3.84 -0.89 -16.81
N THR A 49 -5.02 -0.68 -16.24
CA THR A 49 -5.20 -0.31 -14.84
C THR A 49 -6.11 -1.32 -14.17
N LEU A 50 -5.60 -1.95 -13.12
CA LEU A 50 -6.42 -2.65 -12.14
C LEU A 50 -6.63 -1.74 -10.93
N GLN A 51 -7.88 -1.49 -10.58
CA GLN A 51 -8.24 -0.83 -9.34
C GLN A 51 -8.98 -1.80 -8.41
N LEU A 52 -8.55 -1.89 -7.16
CA LEU A 52 -9.22 -2.61 -6.09
C LEU A 52 -10.06 -1.61 -5.29
N GLY A 53 -11.37 -1.80 -5.25
CA GLY A 53 -12.32 -0.87 -4.62
C GLY A 53 -12.60 0.39 -5.45
N ASP A 54 -13.70 1.08 -5.14
CA ASP A 54 -14.16 2.27 -5.87
C ASP A 54 -14.06 3.59 -5.07
N GLY A 55 -13.55 3.54 -3.84
CA GLY A 55 -13.37 4.72 -2.98
C GLY A 55 -14.67 5.24 -2.36
N THR A 56 -15.80 4.58 -2.57
CA THR A 56 -17.10 4.99 -2.02
C THR A 56 -17.60 4.02 -0.96
N PRO A 57 -18.14 4.50 0.18
CA PRO A 57 -18.96 3.68 1.07
C PRO A 57 -20.31 3.43 0.39
N GLY A 58 -20.57 2.22 -0.10
CA GLY A 58 -21.83 1.95 -0.80
C GLY A 58 -21.99 0.53 -1.35
N ASN A 59 -23.21 0.21 -1.78
CA ASN A 59 -23.58 -1.08 -2.37
C ASN A 59 -23.05 -1.18 -3.81
N SER A 60 -21.83 -1.68 -4.01
CA SER A 60 -21.33 -2.00 -5.35
C SER A 60 -21.99 -3.30 -5.85
N ARG A 61 -22.40 -3.33 -7.13
CA ARG A 61 -22.94 -4.55 -7.77
C ARG A 61 -21.79 -5.54 -7.99
N ALA A 62 -21.87 -6.72 -7.36
CA ALA A 62 -20.87 -7.77 -7.51
C ALA A 62 -20.80 -8.29 -8.96
N VAL A 63 -19.60 -8.39 -9.51
CA VAL A 63 -19.33 -9.17 -10.73
C VAL A 63 -18.67 -10.48 -10.30
N ARG A 64 -19.43 -11.58 -10.33
CA ARG A 64 -18.88 -12.91 -10.05
C ARG A 64 -18.24 -13.46 -11.32
N VAL A 65 -16.92 -13.61 -11.31
CA VAL A 65 -16.19 -14.27 -12.40
C VAL A 65 -15.95 -15.73 -12.00
N ARG A 66 -16.65 -16.68 -12.63
CA ARG A 66 -16.42 -18.12 -12.41
C ARG A 66 -15.61 -18.70 -13.58
N PRO A 67 -14.55 -19.49 -13.34
CA PRO A 67 -14.02 -20.36 -14.38
C PRO A 67 -15.05 -21.44 -14.67
N ASN A 68 -15.62 -21.46 -15.87
CA ASN A 68 -16.36 -22.63 -16.35
C ASN A 68 -15.59 -23.25 -17.51
N VAL A 69 -15.68 -24.58 -17.64
CA VAL A 69 -14.87 -25.49 -18.47
C VAL A 69 -15.04 -25.28 -19.99
N LYS A 70 -15.62 -24.15 -20.41
CA LYS A 70 -15.82 -23.76 -21.81
C LYS A 70 -15.66 -22.24 -21.95
N ASN A 71 -14.42 -21.77 -22.10
CA ASN A 71 -13.93 -20.52 -22.73
C ASN A 71 -14.88 -19.30 -22.93
N THR A 72 -15.83 -19.07 -22.04
CA THR A 72 -16.76 -17.94 -22.07
C THR A 72 -17.09 -17.54 -20.65
N THR A 73 -16.63 -16.36 -20.27
CA THR A 73 -16.98 -15.70 -19.01
C THR A 73 -18.48 -15.37 -19.04
N LEU A 74 -19.30 -16.19 -18.39
CA LEU A 74 -20.67 -15.83 -18.06
C LEU A 74 -20.64 -14.82 -16.91
N VAL A 75 -21.07 -13.59 -17.19
CA VAL A 75 -21.51 -12.64 -16.16
C VAL A 75 -22.92 -13.08 -15.76
N ASP A 76 -23.02 -14.10 -14.90
CA ASP A 76 -24.31 -14.60 -14.44
C ASP A 76 -24.87 -13.69 -13.33
N GLY A 77 -25.91 -12.94 -13.70
CA GLY A 77 -26.75 -12.20 -12.78
C GLY A 77 -27.68 -13.12 -12.00
N THR A 78 -27.16 -13.78 -10.97
CA THR A 78 -27.98 -14.43 -9.94
C THR A 78 -27.58 -13.95 -8.56
N HIS A 79 -28.55 -13.30 -7.92
CA HIS A 79 -28.48 -12.51 -6.71
C HIS A 79 -27.90 -13.29 -5.52
N SER A 80 -26.79 -12.79 -4.98
CA SER A 80 -26.34 -13.10 -3.62
C SER A 80 -26.17 -11.75 -2.92
N THR A 81 -27.01 -11.46 -1.94
CA THR A 81 -26.91 -10.25 -1.12
C THR A 81 -25.66 -10.34 -0.25
N SER A 82 -24.59 -9.68 -0.67
CA SER A 82 -23.43 -9.34 0.17
C SER A 82 -23.22 -7.84 0.07
N ARG A 83 -23.14 -7.19 1.23
CA ARG A 83 -23.10 -5.72 1.37
C ARG A 83 -21.69 -5.20 1.07
N GLY A 84 -21.57 -4.28 0.11
CA GLY A 84 -20.43 -3.36 0.04
C GLY A 84 -19.11 -3.85 -0.58
N ASN A 85 -18.19 -2.91 -0.66
CA ASN A 85 -17.01 -2.84 -1.52
C ASN A 85 -15.88 -3.80 -1.12
N GLY A 86 -15.88 -5.06 -1.55
CA GLY A 86 -14.63 -5.83 -1.58
C GLY A 86 -14.61 -7.31 -1.94
N SER A 87 -13.45 -7.70 -2.44
CA SER A 87 -12.65 -8.84 -1.99
C SER A 87 -11.28 -8.69 -2.62
N ILE A 88 -10.23 -8.85 -1.84
CA ILE A 88 -8.85 -8.58 -2.28
C ILE A 88 -8.16 -9.92 -2.32
N LEU A 89 -7.92 -10.44 -3.53
CA LEU A 89 -6.94 -11.48 -3.88
C LEU A 89 -6.56 -12.48 -2.77
N THR A 90 -7.50 -12.94 -1.95
CA THR A 90 -7.27 -13.93 -0.91
C THR A 90 -7.54 -15.30 -1.54
N PRO A 91 -6.57 -16.22 -1.47
CA PRO A 91 -6.85 -17.63 -1.59
C PRO A 91 -7.77 -18.00 -0.44
N GLY A 92 -9.05 -18.20 -0.74
CA GLY A 92 -9.91 -18.92 0.17
C GLY A 92 -9.25 -20.27 0.48
N THR A 93 -9.21 -20.64 1.75
CA THR A 93 -8.79 -21.97 2.24
C THR A 93 -9.67 -23.08 1.68
N GLY A 94 -10.76 -22.76 0.97
CA GLY A 94 -11.61 -23.75 0.31
C GLY A 94 -12.37 -24.64 1.28
N ASP A 95 -12.45 -24.28 2.57
CA ASP A 95 -13.14 -25.09 3.58
C ASP A 95 -14.67 -25.03 3.49
N GLY A 96 -15.23 -24.23 2.58
CA GLY A 96 -16.68 -24.19 2.33
C GLY A 96 -17.52 -23.67 3.51
N THR A 97 -16.89 -23.09 4.55
CA THR A 97 -17.60 -22.69 5.77
C THR A 97 -18.27 -21.31 5.70
N GLY A 98 -18.22 -20.62 4.55
CA GLY A 98 -18.84 -19.29 4.40
C GLY A 98 -18.23 -18.21 5.30
N THR A 99 -17.12 -18.51 5.98
CA THR A 99 -16.41 -17.56 6.82
C THR A 99 -15.38 -16.84 5.96
N ASN A 100 -15.64 -15.56 5.68
CA ASN A 100 -14.77 -14.67 4.93
C ASN A 100 -13.53 -14.35 5.80
N SER A 101 -12.62 -15.32 5.96
CA SER A 101 -11.39 -15.12 6.72
C SER A 101 -10.41 -14.31 5.87
N ILE A 102 -10.46 -12.99 6.01
CA ILE A 102 -9.45 -12.03 5.52
C ILE A 102 -8.24 -12.05 6.47
N VAL A 103 -7.77 -13.24 6.82
CA VAL A 103 -6.48 -13.46 7.49
C VAL A 103 -5.87 -14.70 6.84
N GLY A 104 -5.60 -14.58 5.55
CA GLY A 104 -4.97 -15.61 4.74
C GLY A 104 -3.72 -15.04 4.11
N VAL A 105 -2.58 -15.21 4.80
CA VAL A 105 -1.24 -15.11 4.23
C VAL A 105 -1.19 -15.98 2.98
N ALA A 106 -1.28 -15.37 1.81
CA ALA A 106 -1.10 -16.13 0.60
C ALA A 106 -0.41 -15.32 -0.48
N THR A 107 0.58 -16.01 -1.03
CA THR A 107 1.47 -15.65 -2.11
C THR A 107 0.71 -15.63 -3.44
N ASN A 108 -0.10 -14.61 -3.69
CA ASN A 108 -0.67 -14.42 -5.03
C ASN A 108 0.21 -13.45 -5.81
N LEU A 109 0.93 -14.02 -6.78
CA LEU A 109 1.80 -13.31 -7.70
C LEU A 109 0.96 -12.30 -8.51
N VAL A 110 1.20 -11.01 -8.29
CA VAL A 110 0.71 -9.95 -9.19
C VAL A 110 1.85 -9.62 -10.15
N ILE A 111 1.62 -9.81 -11.45
CA ILE A 111 2.51 -9.35 -12.51
C ILE A 111 1.93 -8.04 -13.02
N ASN A 112 2.47 -6.94 -12.51
CA ASN A 112 2.03 -5.59 -12.82
C ASN A 112 2.97 -4.94 -13.82
N ASN A 113 2.56 -4.85 -15.08
CA ASN A 113 3.23 -4.09 -16.14
C ASN A 113 2.51 -2.78 -16.48
N GLY A 114 1.40 -2.49 -15.80
CA GLY A 114 0.57 -1.29 -15.96
C GLY A 114 0.43 -0.54 -14.63
N GLN A 115 -0.80 -0.34 -14.17
CA GLN A 115 -1.08 0.28 -12.87
C GLN A 115 -1.95 -0.60 -11.98
N LEU A 116 -1.54 -0.74 -10.73
CA LEU A 116 -2.35 -1.30 -9.65
C LEU A 116 -2.76 -0.17 -8.70
N ILE A 117 -4.05 0.06 -8.54
CA ILE A 117 -4.62 1.07 -7.64
C ILE A 117 -5.37 0.35 -6.52
N VAL A 118 -5.13 0.75 -5.28
CA VAL A 118 -5.92 0.34 -4.10
C VAL A 118 -6.73 1.53 -3.64
N ASN A 119 -8.06 1.43 -3.74
CA ASN A 119 -9.01 2.50 -3.45
C ASN A 119 -10.12 2.00 -2.52
N ASN A 120 -9.72 1.43 -1.39
CA ASN A 120 -10.63 0.87 -0.39
C ASN A 120 -10.97 1.88 0.71
N VAL A 121 -12.11 1.70 1.39
CA VAL A 121 -12.57 2.54 2.50
C VAL A 121 -12.81 1.68 3.75
N VAL A 122 -12.47 2.20 4.94
CA VAL A 122 -12.63 1.48 6.21
C VAL A 122 -14.09 1.09 6.44
N GLY A 123 -14.35 -0.14 6.88
CA GLY A 123 -15.70 -0.59 7.25
C GLY A 123 -16.63 -0.87 6.06
N ALA A 124 -16.15 -0.77 4.82
CA ALA A 124 -16.94 -1.05 3.63
C ALA A 124 -17.24 -2.55 3.40
N LEU A 125 -16.65 -3.44 4.22
CA LEU A 125 -16.69 -4.90 4.10
C LEU A 125 -16.80 -5.58 5.46
N ASP A 126 -18.00 -5.68 6.03
CA ASP A 126 -18.19 -6.55 7.21
C ASP A 126 -17.12 -6.36 8.32
N GLY A 127 -16.62 -5.12 8.50
CA GLY A 127 -15.56 -4.79 9.45
C GLY A 127 -14.09 -4.86 8.98
N ILE A 128 -13.78 -5.08 7.69
CA ILE A 128 -12.37 -5.01 7.22
C ILE A 128 -11.81 -3.61 7.46
N ALA A 129 -10.74 -3.57 8.25
CA ALA A 129 -10.01 -2.35 8.58
C ALA A 129 -8.83 -2.09 7.62
N GLN A 130 -8.33 -3.09 6.88
CA GLN A 130 -7.06 -2.99 6.16
C GLN A 130 -6.96 -3.98 4.99
N THR A 131 -6.26 -3.56 3.94
CA THR A 131 -5.82 -4.40 2.81
C THR A 131 -4.38 -4.85 3.03
N THR A 132 -4.02 -6.08 2.67
CA THR A 132 -2.61 -6.54 2.65
C THR A 132 -2.26 -7.16 1.29
N LEU A 133 -1.13 -6.76 0.70
CA LEU A 133 -0.61 -7.31 -0.57
C LEU A 133 0.88 -7.67 -0.44
N SER A 134 1.33 -8.64 -1.23
CA SER A 134 2.73 -9.06 -1.35
C SER A 134 2.97 -9.72 -2.72
N HIS A 135 4.22 -10.08 -3.04
CA HIS A 135 4.56 -10.81 -4.27
C HIS A 135 4.12 -10.09 -5.56
N ILE A 136 4.28 -8.77 -5.59
CA ILE A 136 4.01 -7.92 -6.74
C ILE A 136 5.30 -7.75 -7.55
N SER A 137 5.25 -8.00 -8.85
CA SER A 137 6.37 -7.96 -9.80
C SER A 137 6.01 -7.16 -11.05
N GLY A 138 6.96 -7.00 -11.99
CA GLY A 138 6.74 -6.33 -13.28
C GLY A 138 7.17 -4.85 -13.32
N VAL A 139 6.92 -4.17 -14.43
CA VAL A 139 7.41 -2.79 -14.64
C VAL A 139 6.45 -1.69 -14.20
N GLY A 140 5.26 -2.08 -13.75
CA GLY A 140 4.15 -1.20 -13.42
C GLY A 140 4.24 -0.56 -12.03
N SER A 141 3.33 0.38 -11.78
CA SER A 141 3.27 1.17 -10.55
C SER A 141 2.17 0.68 -9.59
N VAL A 142 2.36 0.92 -8.29
CA VAL A 142 1.34 0.70 -7.25
C VAL A 142 0.89 2.04 -6.66
N THR A 143 -0.42 2.26 -6.56
CA THR A 143 -1.00 3.49 -5.99
C THR A 143 -1.98 3.16 -4.87
N GLN A 144 -1.74 3.68 -3.67
CA GLN A 144 -2.72 3.70 -2.59
C GLN A 144 -3.51 5.01 -2.64
N MET A 145 -4.82 4.91 -2.85
CA MET A 145 -5.74 6.03 -3.05
C MET A 145 -6.93 6.00 -2.09
N GLY A 146 -7.21 4.85 -1.50
CA GLY A 146 -8.32 4.67 -0.58
C GLY A 146 -8.03 5.18 0.83
N SER A 147 -9.07 5.47 1.61
CA SER A 147 -8.93 5.85 3.02
C SER A 147 -8.63 4.65 3.94
N ALA A 148 -8.95 3.42 3.52
CA ALA A 148 -8.55 2.22 4.24
C ALA A 148 -7.03 2.00 4.17
N PRO A 149 -6.38 1.64 5.28
CA PRO A 149 -5.00 1.19 5.28
C PRO A 149 -4.69 0.10 4.24
N LEU A 150 -3.53 0.22 3.60
CA LEU A 150 -2.87 -0.82 2.81
C LEU A 150 -1.59 -1.20 3.53
N THR A 151 -1.34 -2.50 3.71
CA THR A 151 -0.04 -3.04 4.08
C THR A 151 0.58 -3.68 2.85
N LEU A 152 1.80 -3.27 2.51
CA LEU A 152 2.65 -4.05 1.63
C LEU A 152 3.57 -4.92 2.49
N LEU A 153 3.54 -6.23 2.22
CA LEU A 153 4.49 -7.21 2.71
C LEU A 153 5.43 -7.61 1.57
N GLY A 154 6.64 -8.01 1.91
CA GLY A 154 7.62 -8.49 0.95
C GLY A 154 7.47 -9.98 0.61
N PRO A 155 8.20 -10.46 -0.42
CA PRO A 155 9.01 -9.67 -1.35
C PRO A 155 8.19 -9.08 -2.51
N ASN A 156 8.41 -7.80 -2.81
CA ASN A 156 7.91 -7.13 -4.00
C ASN A 156 9.08 -6.70 -4.90
N THR A 157 8.92 -6.79 -6.21
CA THR A 157 9.96 -6.54 -7.22
C THR A 157 9.49 -5.63 -8.36
N TYR A 158 8.30 -5.03 -8.24
CA TYR A 158 7.82 -4.10 -9.26
C TYR A 158 8.70 -2.85 -9.37
N SER A 159 8.94 -2.34 -10.58
CA SER A 159 9.88 -1.24 -10.80
C SER A 159 9.25 0.12 -11.09
N GLY A 160 7.94 0.20 -11.35
CA GLY A 160 7.26 1.45 -11.72
C GLY A 160 7.06 2.45 -10.57
N GLY A 161 7.44 2.08 -9.35
CA GLY A 161 7.34 2.93 -8.16
C GLY A 161 6.01 2.82 -7.42
N THR A 162 5.94 3.51 -6.29
CA THR A 162 4.81 3.49 -5.36
C THR A 162 4.32 4.91 -5.10
N THR A 163 3.01 5.14 -5.19
CA THR A 163 2.38 6.41 -4.84
C THR A 163 1.39 6.22 -3.70
N VAL A 164 1.56 6.95 -2.60
CA VAL A 164 0.56 7.08 -1.53
C VAL A 164 -0.19 8.38 -1.76
N ALA A 165 -1.34 8.30 -2.44
CA ALA A 165 -2.17 9.47 -2.75
C ALA A 165 -3.08 9.85 -1.56
N ALA A 166 -3.57 8.87 -0.81
CA ALA A 166 -4.38 9.06 0.39
C ALA A 166 -4.27 7.86 1.34
N GLY A 167 -5.01 7.90 2.45
CA GLY A 167 -5.03 6.81 3.43
C GLY A 167 -3.66 6.55 4.06
N THR A 168 -3.48 5.33 4.59
CA THR A 168 -2.20 4.88 5.15
C THR A 168 -1.62 3.75 4.32
N LEU A 169 -0.34 3.84 3.98
CA LEU A 169 0.48 2.73 3.53
C LEU A 169 1.39 2.29 4.68
N PHE A 170 1.23 1.05 5.13
CA PHE A 170 2.12 0.36 6.03
C PHE A 170 3.15 -0.47 5.25
N VAL A 171 4.42 -0.33 5.62
CA VAL A 171 5.53 -1.13 5.09
C VAL A 171 5.92 -2.16 6.15
N GLY A 172 5.66 -3.43 5.87
CA GLY A 172 5.79 -4.50 6.87
C GLY A 172 7.03 -5.40 6.76
N ALA A 173 7.89 -5.18 5.77
CA ALA A 173 9.14 -5.91 5.56
C ALA A 173 10.15 -5.04 4.79
N ASP A 174 11.43 -5.37 4.88
CA ASP A 174 12.50 -4.68 4.15
C ASP A 174 12.32 -4.69 2.62
N THR A 175 11.70 -5.76 2.11
CA THR A 175 11.42 -5.97 0.68
C THR A 175 9.95 -5.71 0.32
N SER A 176 9.22 -4.94 1.14
CA SER A 176 7.81 -4.61 0.91
C SER A 176 7.61 -3.58 -0.19
N LEU A 177 8.58 -2.72 -0.47
CA LEU A 177 8.50 -1.79 -1.59
C LEU A 177 9.18 -2.39 -2.81
N GLY A 178 8.72 -1.99 -3.99
CA GLY A 178 9.41 -2.26 -5.25
C GLY A 178 10.73 -1.50 -5.39
N THR A 179 11.35 -1.60 -6.56
CA THR A 179 12.66 -0.97 -6.82
C THR A 179 12.57 0.48 -7.30
N GLY A 180 11.37 0.96 -7.60
CA GLY A 180 11.12 2.32 -8.08
C GLY A 180 11.10 3.39 -6.99
N ALA A 181 10.77 4.62 -7.40
CA ALA A 181 10.60 5.76 -6.49
C ALA A 181 9.36 5.60 -5.59
N LEU A 182 9.35 6.30 -4.45
CA LEU A 182 8.23 6.40 -3.54
C LEU A 182 7.78 7.86 -3.41
N THR A 183 6.52 8.13 -3.75
CA THR A 183 5.88 9.43 -3.55
C THR A 183 4.82 9.32 -2.47
N ASN A 184 4.88 10.18 -1.45
CA ASN A 184 3.97 10.19 -0.31
C ASN A 184 3.21 11.52 -0.19
N ASN A 185 1.91 11.49 -0.48
CA ASN A 185 0.95 12.57 -0.26
C ASN A 185 -0.16 12.19 0.74
N GLY A 186 -0.20 10.93 1.19
CA GLY A 186 -1.07 10.44 2.26
C GLY A 186 -0.27 10.19 3.54
N LYS A 187 -0.41 9.03 4.17
CA LYS A 187 0.39 8.62 5.33
C LYS A 187 1.23 7.39 4.98
N LEU A 188 2.54 7.47 5.22
CA LEU A 188 3.47 6.35 5.12
C LEU A 188 3.90 5.96 6.54
N ALA A 189 3.86 4.67 6.87
CA ALA A 189 4.15 4.18 8.22
C ALA A 189 4.87 2.83 8.24
N THR A 190 5.63 2.60 9.31
CA THR A 190 6.13 1.26 9.67
C THR A 190 5.04 0.44 10.37
N THR A 191 5.10 -0.89 10.23
CA THR A 191 4.34 -1.78 11.13
C THR A 191 5.04 -1.90 12.49
N VAL A 192 4.37 -2.49 13.47
CA VAL A 192 4.96 -2.68 14.83
C VAL A 192 6.17 -3.62 14.86
N THR A 193 6.35 -4.45 13.82
CA THR A 193 7.46 -5.42 13.71
C THR A 193 8.56 -4.95 12.76
N GLN A 194 8.37 -3.83 12.06
CA GLN A 194 9.30 -3.33 11.06
C GLN A 194 9.89 -2.02 11.55
N HIS A 195 11.21 -1.94 11.68
CA HIS A 195 11.87 -0.76 12.25
C HIS A 195 12.47 0.20 11.22
N ALA A 196 12.36 -0.16 9.93
CA ALA A 196 12.81 0.70 8.85
C ALA A 196 11.95 0.55 7.58
N ILE A 197 11.84 1.64 6.82
CA ILE A 197 11.28 1.63 5.47
C ILE A 197 12.45 1.75 4.49
N ASN A 198 12.70 0.73 3.67
CA ASN A 198 13.77 0.79 2.67
C ASN A 198 13.19 1.19 1.31
N VAL A 199 13.70 2.28 0.74
CA VAL A 199 13.32 2.80 -0.58
C VAL A 199 14.53 2.71 -1.50
N VAL A 200 14.39 1.95 -2.57
CA VAL A 200 15.46 1.79 -3.58
C VAL A 200 15.57 3.04 -4.46
N GLY A 201 14.44 3.58 -4.93
CA GLY A 201 14.41 4.81 -5.72
C GLY A 201 14.49 6.08 -4.88
N ALA A 202 14.14 7.21 -5.49
CA ALA A 202 13.99 8.48 -4.78
C ALA A 202 12.76 8.45 -3.86
N PHE A 203 12.83 9.19 -2.76
CA PHE A 203 11.70 9.42 -1.86
C PHE A 203 11.24 10.87 -1.98
N SER A 204 9.95 11.09 -2.24
CA SER A 204 9.35 12.42 -2.25
C SER A 204 8.17 12.45 -1.30
N GLN A 205 8.26 13.28 -0.26
CA GLN A 205 7.14 13.58 0.62
C GLN A 205 6.55 14.94 0.25
N GLY A 206 5.29 14.94 -0.19
CA GLY A 206 4.55 16.15 -0.51
C GLY A 206 4.12 16.92 0.74
N ALA A 207 3.63 18.14 0.53
CA ALA A 207 3.20 19.03 1.62
C ALA A 207 2.03 18.46 2.46
N ALA A 208 1.17 17.64 1.86
CA ALA A 208 0.09 16.93 2.56
C ALA A 208 0.55 15.58 3.16
N GLY A 209 1.75 15.12 2.80
CA GLY A 209 2.27 13.81 3.19
C GLY A 209 2.66 13.76 4.67
N THR A 210 2.38 12.63 5.30
CA THR A 210 2.82 12.29 6.66
C THR A 210 3.75 11.09 6.63
N LEU A 211 4.91 11.20 7.28
CA LEU A 211 5.79 10.08 7.61
C LEU A 211 5.58 9.75 9.09
N SER A 212 5.15 8.54 9.40
CA SER A 212 4.74 8.11 10.73
C SER A 212 5.60 6.96 11.21
N LEU A 213 6.46 7.22 12.19
CA LEU A 213 7.48 6.29 12.68
C LEU A 213 7.16 5.90 14.12
N ASN A 214 7.35 4.63 14.48
CA ASN A 214 7.18 4.19 15.86
C ASN A 214 8.46 4.48 16.66
N ALA A 215 8.31 4.69 17.95
CA ALA A 215 9.40 4.91 18.88
C ALA A 215 9.18 4.13 20.16
N GLY A 216 10.26 3.58 20.72
CA GLY A 216 10.21 2.75 21.92
C GLY A 216 11.56 2.64 22.61
N GLY A 217 11.58 2.02 23.79
CA GLY A 217 12.79 1.83 24.60
C GLY A 217 13.17 3.02 25.48
N THR A 218 14.17 2.82 26.34
CA THR A 218 14.58 3.76 27.38
C THR A 218 16.08 4.08 27.32
N GLY A 219 16.44 5.28 27.80
CA GLY A 219 17.82 5.75 27.88
C GLY A 219 18.56 5.61 26.54
N ALA A 220 19.78 5.08 26.59
CA ALA A 220 20.62 4.90 25.40
C ALA A 220 20.07 3.87 24.39
N THR A 221 19.14 3.00 24.81
CA THR A 221 18.53 1.97 23.93
C THR A 221 17.23 2.43 23.29
N ALA A 222 16.73 3.61 23.66
CA ALA A 222 15.60 4.21 22.97
C ALA A 222 15.89 4.30 21.47
N ALA A 223 14.87 4.10 20.65
CA ALA A 223 14.97 4.12 19.20
C ALA A 223 13.71 4.71 18.58
N ILE A 224 13.89 5.28 17.40
CA ILE A 224 12.81 5.68 16.49
C ILE A 224 13.06 4.94 15.19
N ASP A 225 12.00 4.39 14.61
CA ASP A 225 12.05 3.81 13.27
C ASP A 225 12.56 4.84 12.25
N ALA A 226 13.03 4.39 11.10
CA ALA A 226 13.59 5.30 10.08
C ALA A 226 13.16 4.95 8.66
N ILE A 227 13.29 5.89 7.74
CA ILE A 227 13.30 5.61 6.30
C ILE A 227 14.73 5.67 5.76
N LYS A 228 15.13 4.65 5.00
CA LYS A 228 16.43 4.53 4.34
C LYS A 228 16.21 4.58 2.83
N VAL A 229 16.87 5.51 2.16
CA VAL A 229 16.67 5.82 0.75
C VAL A 229 17.99 5.69 0.01
N ASN A 230 18.05 4.85 -1.02
CA ASN A 230 19.29 4.65 -1.80
C ASN A 230 19.55 5.80 -2.78
N ALA A 231 18.54 6.62 -3.08
CA ALA A 231 18.65 7.83 -3.87
C ALA A 231 18.38 9.09 -3.02
N ARG A 232 17.92 10.17 -3.66
CA ARG A 232 17.60 11.44 -2.98
C ARG A 232 16.28 11.35 -2.22
N ALA A 233 16.23 11.98 -1.05
CA ALA A 233 14.99 12.25 -0.33
C ALA A 233 14.63 13.75 -0.41
N THR A 234 13.38 14.04 -0.77
CA THR A 234 12.80 15.38 -0.75
C THR A 234 11.70 15.42 0.29
N LEU A 235 11.87 16.26 1.32
CA LEU A 235 11.01 16.31 2.49
C LEU A 235 10.04 17.50 2.44
N GLY A 236 8.85 17.26 2.98
CA GLY A 236 7.76 18.21 3.14
C GLY A 236 6.77 17.67 4.17
N GLY A 237 5.69 18.41 4.41
CA GLY A 237 4.57 17.93 5.24
C GLY A 237 4.98 17.60 6.68
N THR A 238 4.45 16.52 7.23
CA THR A 238 4.55 16.21 8.66
C THR A 238 5.38 14.96 8.94
N LEU A 239 6.25 15.04 9.94
CA LEU A 239 6.81 13.89 10.64
C LEU A 239 5.98 13.60 11.90
N VAL A 240 5.52 12.37 12.05
CA VAL A 240 4.84 11.88 13.25
C VAL A 240 5.73 10.83 13.91
N ILE A 241 5.98 11.00 15.20
CA ILE A 241 6.67 10.01 16.06
C ILE A 241 5.62 9.46 17.02
N ASN A 242 5.30 8.17 16.90
CA ASN A 242 4.39 7.49 17.82
C ASN A 242 5.21 6.84 18.93
N ALA A 243 5.31 7.53 20.06
CA ALA A 243 6.03 7.06 21.22
C ALA A 243 5.22 6.03 22.00
N ALA A 244 5.78 4.84 22.18
CA ALA A 244 5.28 3.86 23.13
C ALA A 244 5.33 4.42 24.56
N ALA A 245 4.55 3.84 25.48
CA ALA A 245 4.41 4.35 26.84
C ALA A 245 5.75 4.38 27.60
N GLU A 246 6.62 3.42 27.30
CA GLU A 246 7.97 3.29 27.87
C GLU A 246 9.02 4.16 27.18
N PHE A 247 8.67 4.88 26.11
CA PHE A 247 9.64 5.68 25.36
C PHE A 247 10.18 6.84 26.21
N ALA A 248 11.40 6.67 26.72
CA ALA A 248 12.06 7.62 27.61
C ALA A 248 13.53 7.80 27.19
N PRO A 249 13.80 8.52 26.08
CA PRO A 249 15.16 8.76 25.60
C PRO A 249 15.91 9.76 26.48
N ALA A 250 17.23 9.78 26.38
CA ALA A 250 18.06 10.75 27.11
C ALA A 250 18.04 12.13 26.42
N VAL A 251 18.10 13.22 27.21
CA VAL A 251 18.26 14.58 26.67
C VAL A 251 19.49 14.67 25.79
N GLY A 252 19.38 15.32 24.63
CA GLY A 252 20.46 15.44 23.65
C GLY A 252 20.66 14.19 22.78
N GLN A 253 19.93 13.10 23.00
CA GLN A 253 20.01 11.92 22.14
C GLN A 253 19.48 12.24 20.74
N LYS A 254 20.25 11.87 19.71
CA LYS A 254 19.94 12.07 18.29
C LYS A 254 19.38 10.79 17.67
N PHE A 255 18.28 10.92 16.93
CA PHE A 255 17.67 9.85 16.15
C PHE A 255 17.60 10.23 14.67
N VAL A 256 18.21 9.43 13.81
CA VAL A 256 18.08 9.59 12.36
C VAL A 256 16.74 9.01 11.93
N VAL A 257 15.86 9.85 11.38
CA VAL A 257 14.52 9.46 10.93
C VAL A 257 14.45 9.31 9.40
N VAL A 258 15.33 9.98 8.68
CA VAL A 258 15.55 9.81 7.24
C VAL A 258 17.05 9.71 6.99
N GLN A 259 17.47 8.66 6.28
CA GLN A 259 18.81 8.55 5.72
C GLN A 259 18.70 8.38 4.21
N ALA A 260 19.38 9.23 3.43
CA ALA A 260 19.32 9.22 1.98
C ALA A 260 20.72 9.32 1.37
N ALA A 261 21.13 8.26 0.66
CA ALA A 261 22.47 8.19 0.04
C ALA A 261 22.65 9.23 -1.09
N GLY A 262 21.57 9.58 -1.81
CA GLY A 262 21.56 10.65 -2.80
C GLY A 262 21.37 12.06 -2.21
N GLY A 263 21.34 12.16 -0.89
CA GLY A 263 21.18 13.40 -0.13
C GLY A 263 19.74 13.73 0.27
N VAL A 264 19.62 14.63 1.26
CA VAL A 264 18.33 15.15 1.77
C VAL A 264 18.13 16.59 1.30
N THR A 265 16.92 16.90 0.87
CA THR A 265 16.49 18.26 0.49
C THR A 265 15.10 18.56 1.06
N GLY A 266 14.78 19.84 1.23
CA GLY A 266 13.55 20.25 1.91
C GLY A 266 13.59 19.97 3.42
N THR A 267 12.46 20.21 4.09
CA THR A 267 12.31 20.03 5.54
C THR A 267 10.88 19.57 5.85
N PHE A 268 10.68 18.87 6.96
CA PHE A 268 9.34 18.71 7.50
C PHE A 268 8.79 20.09 7.91
N SER A 269 7.56 20.38 7.51
CA SER A 269 6.82 21.58 7.89
C SER A 269 6.36 21.52 9.34
N SER A 270 6.14 20.31 9.89
CA SER A 270 5.83 20.10 11.30
C SER A 270 6.33 18.75 11.80
N VAL A 271 6.56 18.68 13.12
CA VAL A 271 6.83 17.43 13.84
C VAL A 271 5.82 17.28 14.96
N THR A 272 5.16 16.13 14.99
CA THR A 272 4.17 15.76 16.02
C THR A 272 4.67 14.54 16.76
N VAL A 273 4.62 14.57 18.08
CA VAL A 273 4.91 13.42 18.93
C VAL A 273 3.60 12.97 19.58
N ASN A 274 3.20 11.73 19.31
CA ASN A 274 2.02 11.11 19.91
C ASN A 274 2.49 10.24 21.08
N GLY A 275 1.99 10.53 22.28
CA GLY A 275 2.41 9.84 23.50
C GLY A 275 3.71 10.42 24.10
N GLY A 276 3.89 10.25 25.41
CA GLY A 276 5.05 10.77 26.15
C GLY A 276 5.09 12.30 26.28
N ALA A 277 6.06 12.81 27.03
CA ALA A 277 6.34 14.25 27.20
C ALA A 277 7.56 14.73 26.39
N THR A 278 8.21 13.81 25.67
CA THR A 278 9.45 14.06 24.94
C THR A 278 9.23 15.08 23.83
N LYS A 279 10.08 16.12 23.82
CA LYS A 279 10.12 17.12 22.75
C LYS A 279 11.36 16.93 21.92
N PHE A 280 11.27 17.32 20.66
CA PHE A 280 12.36 17.19 19.71
C PHE A 280 12.65 18.50 19.00
N ILE A 281 13.93 18.70 18.70
CA ILE A 281 14.41 19.69 17.73
C ILE A 281 14.79 18.93 16.46
N THR A 282 14.32 19.40 15.30
CA THR A 282 14.71 18.84 14.01
C THR A 282 16.06 19.37 13.56
N GLY A 283 16.84 18.50 12.92
CA GLY A 283 18.08 18.84 12.26
C GLY A 283 18.20 18.14 10.92
N TYR A 284 18.96 18.77 10.02
CA TYR A 284 19.18 18.29 8.65
C TYR A 284 20.65 18.46 8.31
N ASP A 285 21.24 17.42 7.73
CA ASP A 285 22.56 17.49 7.10
C ASP A 285 22.47 17.01 5.64
N ALA A 286 23.61 16.87 4.97
CA ALA A 286 23.66 16.52 3.55
C ALA A 286 22.93 15.20 3.23
N THR A 287 22.89 14.25 4.15
CA THR A 287 22.39 12.87 3.91
C THR A 287 21.35 12.40 4.92
N THR A 288 21.07 13.16 5.97
CA THR A 288 20.12 12.77 7.01
C THR A 288 19.18 13.90 7.43
N ALA A 289 17.95 13.51 7.75
CA ALA A 289 17.08 14.27 8.64
C ALA A 289 16.99 13.52 9.96
N PHE A 290 17.11 14.27 11.06
CA PHE A 290 17.16 13.71 12.40
C PHE A 290 16.38 14.57 13.38
N VAL A 291 16.08 13.97 14.52
CA VAL A 291 15.51 14.65 15.68
C VAL A 291 16.44 14.48 16.88
N THR A 292 16.60 15.53 17.67
CA THR A 292 17.37 15.50 18.91
C THR A 292 16.45 15.81 20.07
N VAL A 293 16.52 15.01 21.14
CA VAL A 293 15.70 15.21 22.35
C VAL A 293 16.03 16.57 22.97
N SER A 294 15.02 17.42 23.10
CA SER A 294 15.13 18.74 23.71
C SER A 294 15.42 18.64 25.22
N PRO A 295 16.13 19.62 25.81
CA PRO A 295 16.21 19.79 27.25
C PRO A 295 14.85 19.95 27.94
#